data_AF-A0A3N5EKZ6-F1
#
_entry.id   AF-A0A3N5EKZ6-F1
#
_cell.length_a   1.000
_cell.length_b   1.000
_cell.length_c   1.000
_cell.angle_alpha   90.00
_cell.angle_beta   90.00
_cell.angle_gamma   90.00
#
_symmetry.space_group_name_H-M   'P 1'
#
loop_
_entity.id
_entity.type
_entity.pdbx_description
1 polymer ?
#
loop_
_entity_poly.entity_id
_entity_poly.type
_entity_poly.pdbx_seq_one_letter_code
_entity_poly.pdbx_strand_id
1 'polypeptide(L)'
;MGDHAGRRHLRDLCQHRYQVVSALTFNSACVKSAIITIGDELLIGQIINTNQAYIAERLNSVGVDVERMLTVGDDMHAILQAFQESWSSYQVVIVTGGLGPTHDDITKKAVCEFFGTGLTSRQDLRECIQRLLSKRGTRWGPTAEEQTMFPEKAEVIPNPVGTAAGILFAENGKYFMVLPGVPYEMKEMVDQTIVPLLASKVTGSVIRHLTLRTTGATESMLATQIGEVNLFLGGARLAFLPSPTGVRLRITVQDTDAEAADRRIRAVEERIRSKVGQYVYGTGEDELAEVLGRILAERKLTIAVAESCTGGLIADKLTDISGSSRYLDRAM
;
A
#
# COMPACT_ATOMS: atom_id res chain seq x y z
N MET A 1 -2.36 -29.84 3.79
CA MET A 1 -1.02 -29.37 4.23
C MET A 1 -0.10 -29.37 3.03
N GLY A 2 -0.09 -28.27 2.28
CA GLY A 2 0.61 -28.17 1.00
C GLY A 2 1.24 -26.79 0.84
N ASP A 3 2.55 -26.83 0.58
CA ASP A 3 3.31 -25.83 -0.16
C ASP A 3 3.47 -24.39 0.38
N HIS A 4 3.85 -24.26 1.66
CA HIS A 4 4.48 -23.03 2.16
C HIS A 4 6.01 -23.01 1.99
N ALA A 5 6.64 -24.16 1.72
CA ALA A 5 8.09 -24.26 1.55
C ALA A 5 8.55 -23.86 0.13
N GLY A 6 7.79 -24.19 -0.93
CA GLY A 6 8.15 -23.85 -2.32
C GLY A 6 8.08 -22.34 -2.62
N ARG A 7 7.16 -21.62 -1.95
CA ARG A 7 7.03 -20.16 -2.09
C ARG A 7 8.18 -19.37 -1.46
N ARG A 8 8.88 -19.90 -0.44
CA ARG A 8 10.04 -19.23 0.16
C ARG A 8 11.28 -19.34 -0.71
N HIS A 9 11.51 -20.50 -1.33
CA HIS A 9 12.71 -20.75 -2.13
C HIS A 9 12.77 -19.94 -3.45
N LEU A 10 11.61 -19.48 -3.96
CA LEU A 10 11.52 -18.61 -5.14
C LEU A 10 11.89 -17.14 -4.84
N ARG A 11 11.75 -16.71 -3.58
CA ARG A 11 11.97 -15.31 -3.15
C ARG A 11 13.45 -14.93 -3.18
N ASP A 12 14.33 -15.85 -2.78
CA ASP A 12 15.75 -15.55 -2.59
C ASP A 12 16.55 -15.47 -3.90
N LEU A 13 16.06 -16.06 -5.00
CA LEU A 13 16.88 -16.37 -6.19
C LEU A 13 16.86 -15.33 -7.33
N CYS A 14 15.99 -14.31 -7.30
CA CYS A 14 16.11 -13.11 -8.15
C CYS A 14 16.53 -11.86 -7.34
N GLN A 15 16.59 -11.94 -6.01
CA GLN A 15 16.96 -10.82 -5.12
C GLN A 15 18.48 -10.67 -4.92
N HIS A 16 19.24 -11.77 -5.00
CA HIS A 16 20.67 -11.82 -4.61
C HIS A 16 21.68 -11.10 -5.54
N ARG A 17 21.24 -10.33 -6.54
CA ARG A 17 22.16 -9.63 -7.45
C ARG A 17 22.04 -8.11 -7.50
N TYR A 18 21.09 -7.52 -6.79
CA TYR A 18 20.87 -6.07 -6.82
C TYR A 18 21.29 -5.46 -5.47
N GLN A 19 22.56 -5.10 -5.34
CA GLN A 19 22.99 -4.16 -4.31
C GLN A 19 22.64 -2.75 -4.80
N VAL A 20 21.65 -2.13 -4.16
CA VAL A 20 21.36 -0.70 -4.33
C VAL A 20 22.61 0.07 -3.89
N VAL A 21 23.29 0.71 -4.84
CA VAL A 21 24.53 1.46 -4.60
C VAL A 21 24.19 2.71 -3.78
N SER A 22 25.13 3.14 -2.92
CA SER A 22 24.91 4.17 -1.90
C SER A 22 24.35 5.48 -2.47
N ALA A 23 23.11 5.80 -2.11
CA ALA A 23 22.46 7.07 -2.40
C ALA A 23 21.93 7.72 -1.10
N LEU A 24 22.06 9.04 -1.08
CA LEU A 24 21.85 10.01 0.02
C LEU A 24 20.62 9.70 0.89
N THR A 25 20.74 9.90 2.20
CA THR A 25 19.63 9.84 3.17
C THR A 25 18.75 11.09 3.08
N PHE A 26 17.46 10.95 3.37
CA PHE A 26 16.58 12.11 3.47
C PHE A 26 16.85 12.83 4.80
N ASN A 27 17.53 13.99 4.72
CA ASN A 27 17.84 14.83 5.89
C ASN A 27 16.69 15.79 6.29
N SER A 28 15.46 15.52 5.83
CA SER A 28 14.29 16.39 6.05
C SER A 28 13.23 15.69 6.91
N ALA A 29 12.57 16.48 7.75
CA ALA A 29 11.54 16.03 8.70
C ALA A 29 10.29 15.42 8.04
N CYS A 30 10.11 15.55 6.72
CA CYS A 30 9.02 14.90 5.99
C CYS A 30 9.44 14.70 4.52
N VAL A 31 9.45 13.45 4.05
CA VAL A 31 9.75 13.12 2.64
C VAL A 31 8.46 13.21 1.86
N LYS A 32 8.40 14.12 0.87
CA LYS A 32 7.19 14.34 0.08
C LYS A 32 7.22 13.51 -1.18
N SER A 33 6.05 12.98 -1.53
CA SER A 33 5.89 12.11 -2.68
C SER A 33 4.67 12.44 -3.53
N ALA A 34 4.75 12.02 -4.79
CA ALA A 34 3.62 11.98 -5.70
C ALA A 34 3.43 10.59 -6.30
N ILE A 35 2.18 10.23 -6.56
CA ILE A 35 1.80 9.00 -7.24
C ILE A 35 1.14 9.34 -8.57
N ILE A 36 1.65 8.73 -9.64
CA ILE A 36 1.14 8.81 -11.00
C ILE A 36 0.56 7.45 -11.36
N THR A 37 -0.67 7.44 -11.85
CA THR A 37 -1.26 6.24 -12.45
C THR A 37 -1.53 6.49 -13.92
N ILE A 38 -1.15 5.54 -14.77
CA ILE A 38 -1.29 5.63 -16.22
C ILE A 38 -2.25 4.53 -16.65
N GLY A 39 -3.32 4.93 -17.36
CA GLY A 39 -4.32 4.00 -17.88
C GLY A 39 -5.61 4.71 -18.27
N ASP A 40 -6.00 4.60 -19.54
CA ASP A 40 -7.26 5.15 -20.05
C ASP A 40 -8.50 4.57 -19.36
N GLU A 41 -8.44 3.29 -18.95
CA GLU A 41 -9.52 2.59 -18.24
C GLU A 41 -9.86 3.21 -16.88
N LEU A 42 -8.90 3.92 -16.28
CA LEU A 42 -9.09 4.68 -15.05
C LEU A 42 -9.76 6.02 -15.33
N LEU A 43 -9.37 6.70 -16.41
CA LEU A 43 -9.95 8.00 -16.79
C LEU A 43 -11.41 7.89 -17.22
N ILE A 44 -11.77 6.80 -17.91
CA ILE A 44 -13.17 6.53 -18.28
C ILE A 44 -13.99 5.93 -17.12
N GLY A 45 -13.37 5.69 -15.96
CA GLY A 45 -14.03 5.17 -14.76
C GLY A 45 -14.44 3.70 -14.86
N GLN A 46 -13.83 2.93 -15.76
CA GLN A 46 -14.11 1.49 -15.89
C GLN A 46 -13.54 0.70 -14.71
N ILE A 47 -12.39 1.13 -14.17
CA ILE A 47 -11.72 0.50 -13.05
C ILE A 47 -11.47 1.54 -11.94
N ILE A 48 -11.71 1.14 -10.69
CA ILE A 48 -11.34 1.95 -9.53
C ILE A 48 -9.82 1.88 -9.34
N ASN A 49 -9.17 3.03 -9.19
CA ASN A 49 -7.72 3.13 -8.97
C ASN A 49 -7.33 2.66 -7.55
N THR A 50 -7.34 1.34 -7.34
CA THR A 50 -6.95 0.71 -6.06
C THR A 50 -5.42 0.68 -5.88
N ASN A 51 -4.65 0.78 -6.97
CA ASN A 51 -3.19 0.79 -6.92
C ASN A 51 -2.67 2.02 -6.18
N GLN A 52 -3.17 3.20 -6.55
CA GLN A 52 -2.77 4.45 -5.92
C GLN A 52 -3.10 4.49 -4.43
N ALA A 53 -4.28 3.99 -4.03
CA ALA A 53 -4.67 3.90 -2.63
C ALA A 53 -3.70 3.00 -1.83
N TYR A 54 -3.35 1.84 -2.38
CA TYR A 54 -2.44 0.89 -1.74
C TYR A 54 -1.02 1.45 -1.61
N ILE A 55 -0.47 2.01 -2.70
CA ILE A 55 0.86 2.63 -2.68
C ILE A 55 0.90 3.71 -1.61
N ALA A 56 -0.12 4.56 -1.54
CA ALA A 56 -0.16 5.66 -0.58
C ALA A 56 -0.20 5.17 0.87
N GLU A 57 -0.99 4.13 1.15
CA GLU A 57 -1.04 3.52 2.47
C GLU A 57 0.34 3.01 2.90
N ARG A 58 1.05 2.33 1.98
CA ARG A 58 2.39 1.78 2.23
C ARG A 58 3.48 2.82 2.34
N LEU A 59 3.41 3.93 1.60
CA LEU A 59 4.34 5.05 1.74
C LEU A 59 4.19 5.76 3.08
N ASN A 60 2.93 6.02 3.49
CA ASN A 60 2.66 6.66 4.76
C ASN A 60 3.17 5.83 5.96
N SER A 61 3.12 4.50 5.88
CA SER A 61 3.58 3.63 6.97
C SER A 61 5.09 3.71 7.20
N VAL A 62 5.87 4.22 6.24
CA VAL A 62 7.33 4.40 6.34
C VAL A 62 7.75 5.87 6.39
N GLY A 63 6.82 6.79 6.64
CA GLY A 63 7.15 8.21 6.81
C GLY A 63 7.35 8.98 5.52
N VAL A 64 6.82 8.48 4.41
CA VAL A 64 6.77 9.19 3.13
C VAL A 64 5.36 9.76 2.95
N ASP A 65 5.24 11.08 3.00
CA ASP A 65 3.97 11.80 2.88
C ASP A 65 3.57 11.91 1.41
N VAL A 66 2.33 11.53 1.09
CA VAL A 66 1.81 11.57 -0.28
C VAL A 66 1.02 12.84 -0.45
N GLU A 67 1.63 13.84 -1.08
CA GLU A 67 1.01 15.17 -1.24
C GLU A 67 0.21 15.27 -2.53
N ARG A 68 0.51 14.44 -3.54
CA ARG A 68 -0.18 14.50 -4.82
C ARG A 68 -0.41 13.12 -5.43
N MET A 69 -1.57 13.00 -6.04
CA MET A 69 -2.06 11.82 -6.72
C MET A 69 -2.63 12.29 -8.06
N LEU A 70 -2.13 11.74 -9.16
CA LEU A 70 -2.62 12.05 -10.51
C LEU A 70 -2.85 10.77 -11.30
N THR A 71 -3.87 10.81 -12.16
CA THR A 71 -4.15 9.76 -13.15
C THR A 71 -4.11 10.43 -14.53
N VAL A 72 -3.39 9.82 -15.46
CA VAL A 72 -3.27 10.28 -16.85
C VAL A 72 -3.56 9.12 -17.80
N GLY A 73 -3.91 9.45 -19.04
CA GLY A 73 -4.14 8.45 -20.08
C GLY A 73 -2.84 7.94 -20.68
N ASP A 74 -2.96 6.96 -21.57
CA ASP A 74 -1.84 6.38 -22.33
C ASP A 74 -1.40 7.31 -23.49
N ASP A 75 -1.14 8.58 -23.16
CA ASP A 75 -0.67 9.63 -24.07
C ASP A 75 0.71 10.14 -23.65
N MET A 76 1.63 10.21 -24.62
CA MET A 76 3.03 10.57 -24.36
C MET A 76 3.16 11.98 -23.75
N HIS A 77 2.38 12.95 -24.26
CA HIS A 77 2.47 14.32 -23.77
C HIS A 77 1.95 14.42 -22.33
N ALA A 78 0.81 13.79 -22.04
CA ALA A 78 0.24 13.75 -20.70
C ALA A 78 1.17 13.07 -19.69
N ILE A 79 1.80 11.95 -20.06
CA ILE A 79 2.75 11.22 -19.21
C ILE A 79 3.99 12.09 -18.92
N LEU A 80 4.60 12.70 -19.94
CA LEU A 80 5.80 13.53 -19.76
C LEU A 80 5.51 14.79 -18.93
N GLN A 81 4.35 15.42 -19.12
CA GLN A 81 3.92 16.54 -18.29
C GLN A 81 3.77 16.12 -16.82
N ALA A 82 3.08 15.00 -16.58
CA ALA A 82 2.91 14.42 -15.25
C ALA A 82 4.26 14.10 -14.58
N PHE A 83 5.22 13.56 -15.34
CA PHE A 83 6.58 13.28 -14.87
C PHE A 83 7.30 14.56 -14.47
N GLN A 84 7.29 15.57 -15.34
CA GLN A 84 7.96 16.85 -15.10
C GLN A 84 7.41 17.59 -13.87
N GLU A 85 6.08 17.69 -13.76
CA GLU A 85 5.43 18.34 -12.61
C GLU A 85 5.75 17.63 -11.30
N SER A 86 5.75 16.30 -11.31
CA SER A 86 6.00 15.50 -10.10
C SER A 86 7.48 15.49 -9.72
N TRP A 87 8.38 15.27 -10.69
CA TRP A 87 9.80 15.15 -10.44
C TRP A 87 10.44 16.47 -9.98
N SER A 88 9.95 17.60 -10.48
CA SER A 88 10.40 18.92 -10.04
C SER A 88 10.05 19.18 -8.57
N SER A 89 8.86 18.77 -8.14
CA SER A 89 8.28 19.17 -6.85
C SER A 89 8.51 18.18 -5.69
N TYR A 90 8.70 16.89 -5.98
CA TYR A 90 8.72 15.84 -4.95
C TYR A 90 10.06 15.11 -4.88
N GLN A 91 10.34 14.52 -3.71
CA GLN A 91 11.53 13.69 -3.52
C GLN A 91 11.31 12.24 -3.97
N VAL A 92 10.08 11.77 -3.90
CA VAL A 92 9.71 10.42 -4.34
C VAL A 92 8.57 10.53 -5.36
N VAL A 93 8.73 9.92 -6.52
CA VAL A 93 7.68 9.81 -7.52
C VAL A 93 7.47 8.34 -7.82
N ILE A 94 6.25 7.85 -7.61
CA ILE A 94 5.87 6.48 -7.95
C ILE A 94 4.89 6.51 -9.11
N VAL A 95 5.22 5.80 -10.18
CA VAL A 95 4.39 5.62 -11.36
C VAL A 95 3.91 4.17 -11.39
N THR A 96 2.66 3.93 -11.73
CA THR A 96 2.12 2.58 -11.95
C THR A 96 1.22 2.54 -13.18
N GLY A 97 1.39 1.51 -14.01
CA GLY A 97 0.72 1.38 -15.31
C GLY A 97 1.69 1.43 -16.48
N GLY A 98 1.25 0.95 -17.64
CA GLY A 98 1.98 1.11 -18.92
C GLY A 98 3.34 0.40 -19.05
N LEU A 99 3.66 -0.58 -18.19
CA LEU A 99 4.87 -1.42 -18.26
C LEU A 99 4.64 -2.80 -18.91
N GLY A 100 3.42 -3.06 -19.34
CA GLY A 100 3.08 -4.30 -20.01
C GLY A 100 3.72 -4.40 -21.42
N PRO A 101 3.42 -5.49 -22.13
CA PRO A 101 3.91 -5.74 -23.47
C PRO A 101 2.94 -5.30 -24.57
N THR A 102 1.90 -4.54 -24.25
CA THR A 102 0.90 -4.13 -25.23
C THR A 102 1.37 -2.88 -25.98
N HIS A 103 0.79 -2.64 -27.15
CA HIS A 103 1.10 -1.45 -27.95
C HIS A 103 0.81 -0.12 -27.24
N ASP A 104 -0.16 -0.13 -26.31
CA ASP A 104 -0.55 1.02 -25.51
C ASP A 104 0.40 1.25 -24.31
N ASP A 105 1.25 0.28 -23.97
CA ASP A 105 2.25 0.40 -22.89
C ASP A 105 3.44 1.29 -23.32
N ILE A 106 3.22 2.61 -23.30
CA ILE A 106 4.22 3.61 -23.69
C ILE A 106 5.05 4.16 -22.51
N THR A 107 4.76 3.74 -21.27
CA THR A 107 5.44 4.30 -20.08
C THR A 107 6.94 4.07 -20.10
N LYS A 108 7.39 2.89 -20.55
CA LYS A 108 8.84 2.60 -20.68
C LYS A 108 9.53 3.55 -21.66
N LYS A 109 8.85 3.93 -22.75
CA LYS A 109 9.35 4.89 -23.74
C LYS A 109 9.37 6.31 -23.17
N ALA A 110 8.30 6.72 -22.47
CA ALA A 110 8.21 8.01 -21.81
C ALA A 110 9.31 8.21 -20.77
N VAL A 111 9.62 7.16 -20.00
CA VAL A 111 10.75 7.15 -19.04
C VAL A 111 12.08 7.36 -19.75
N CYS A 112 12.31 6.68 -20.88
CA CYS A 112 13.50 6.85 -21.69
C CYS A 112 13.66 8.28 -22.21
N GLU A 113 12.57 8.88 -22.71
CA GLU A 113 12.56 10.27 -23.17
C GLU A 113 12.83 11.25 -22.03
N PHE A 114 12.17 11.07 -20.89
CA PHE A 114 12.29 11.94 -19.73
C PHE A 114 13.70 11.96 -19.11
N PHE A 115 14.34 10.79 -18.97
CA PHE A 115 15.69 10.68 -18.40
C PHE A 115 16.82 10.72 -19.45
N GLY A 116 16.48 10.93 -20.73
CA GLY A 116 17.45 10.94 -21.84
C GLY A 116 18.30 9.66 -21.85
N THR A 117 17.65 8.50 -21.93
CA THR A 117 18.29 7.18 -21.95
C THR A 117 17.69 6.28 -23.03
N GLY A 118 18.48 5.31 -23.51
CA GLY A 118 18.00 4.28 -24.43
C GLY A 118 17.48 3.03 -23.71
N LEU A 119 16.85 2.13 -24.49
CA LEU A 119 16.53 0.77 -24.07
C LEU A 119 17.64 -0.19 -24.51
N THR A 120 18.07 -1.05 -23.61
CA THR A 120 19.00 -2.13 -23.89
C THR A 120 18.44 -3.46 -23.39
N SER A 121 18.74 -4.55 -24.10
CA SER A 121 18.33 -5.88 -23.63
C SER A 121 19.21 -6.30 -22.45
N ARG A 122 18.56 -6.70 -21.36
CA ARG A 122 19.20 -7.08 -20.11
C ARG A 122 19.19 -8.59 -19.90
N GLN A 123 20.38 -9.17 -19.83
CA GLN A 123 20.57 -10.62 -19.70
C GLN A 123 20.06 -11.16 -18.34
N ASP A 124 20.21 -10.40 -17.26
CA ASP A 124 19.68 -10.75 -15.93
C ASP A 124 18.13 -10.80 -15.92
N LEU A 125 17.48 -9.86 -16.60
CA LEU A 125 16.02 -9.90 -16.80
C LEU A 125 15.60 -11.09 -17.66
N ARG A 126 16.34 -11.39 -18.74
CA ARG A 126 16.11 -12.57 -19.60
C ARG A 126 16.09 -13.84 -18.76
N GLU A 127 17.07 -14.01 -17.87
CA GLU A 127 17.17 -15.18 -16.99
C GLU A 127 16.04 -15.27 -15.95
N CYS A 128 15.61 -14.15 -15.34
CA CYS A 128 14.46 -14.17 -14.43
C CYS A 128 13.15 -14.48 -15.19
N ILE A 129 12.92 -13.87 -16.35
CA ILE A 129 11.72 -14.11 -17.18
C ILE A 129 11.67 -15.56 -17.64
N GLN A 130 12.79 -16.12 -18.12
CA GLN A 130 12.85 -17.51 -18.58
C GLN A 130 12.52 -18.50 -17.46
N ARG A 131 12.99 -18.24 -16.23
CA ARG A 131 12.65 -19.04 -15.05
C ARG A 131 11.16 -18.94 -14.70
N LEU A 132 10.57 -17.75 -14.76
CA LEU A 132 9.14 -17.54 -14.50
C LEU A 132 8.26 -18.26 -15.53
N LEU A 133 8.57 -18.12 -16.83
CA LEU A 133 7.82 -18.77 -17.91
C LEU A 133 7.92 -20.30 -17.81
N SER A 134 9.10 -20.83 -17.50
CA SER A 134 9.32 -22.27 -17.36
C SER A 134 8.49 -22.87 -16.21
N LYS A 135 8.36 -22.17 -15.07
CA LYS A 135 7.49 -22.61 -13.96
C LYS A 135 6.00 -22.62 -14.35
N ARG A 136 5.59 -21.75 -15.27
CA ARG A 136 4.21 -21.64 -15.76
C ARG A 136 3.92 -22.57 -16.94
N GLY A 137 4.92 -23.30 -17.43
CA GLY A 137 4.79 -24.08 -18.67
C GLY A 137 4.57 -23.21 -19.91
N THR A 138 4.93 -21.93 -19.84
CA THR A 138 4.76 -20.96 -20.94
C THR A 138 6.02 -20.91 -21.80
N ARG A 139 5.86 -20.85 -23.12
CA ARG A 139 6.99 -20.72 -24.06
C ARG A 139 7.49 -19.27 -24.13
N TRP A 140 8.76 -19.11 -24.45
CA TRP A 140 9.34 -17.81 -24.80
C TRP A 140 8.66 -17.24 -26.05
N GLY A 141 8.39 -15.93 -26.07
CA GLY A 141 7.74 -15.25 -27.19
C GLY A 141 8.16 -13.77 -27.28
N PRO A 142 7.69 -13.03 -28.31
CA PRO A 142 8.10 -11.65 -28.57
C PRO A 142 7.86 -10.71 -27.37
N THR A 143 6.70 -10.84 -26.73
CA THR A 143 6.34 -10.17 -25.47
C THR A 143 7.35 -10.38 -24.35
N ALA A 144 7.91 -11.60 -24.22
CA ALA A 144 8.94 -11.88 -23.21
C ALA A 144 10.27 -11.22 -23.57
N GLU A 145 10.60 -11.16 -24.86
CA GLU A 145 11.78 -10.46 -25.39
C GLU A 145 11.70 -8.95 -25.12
N GLU A 146 10.56 -8.32 -25.36
CA GLU A 146 10.31 -6.90 -25.06
C GLU A 146 10.45 -6.57 -23.58
N GLN A 147 10.10 -7.50 -22.70
CA GLN A 147 10.29 -7.36 -21.25
C GLN A 147 11.76 -7.47 -20.83
N THR A 148 12.68 -7.91 -21.71
CA THR A 148 14.13 -7.80 -21.49
C THR A 148 14.67 -6.40 -21.80
N MET A 149 13.96 -5.63 -22.63
CA MET A 149 14.36 -4.27 -22.99
C MET A 149 14.13 -3.35 -21.79
N PHE A 150 15.18 -2.70 -21.31
CA PHE A 150 15.17 -1.95 -20.07
C PHE A 150 15.96 -0.64 -20.21
N PRO A 151 15.56 0.46 -19.53
CA PRO A 151 16.32 1.71 -19.60
C PRO A 151 17.74 1.54 -19.06
N GLU A 152 18.75 1.91 -19.85
CA GLU A 152 20.16 1.64 -19.55
C GLU A 152 20.63 2.25 -18.22
N LYS A 153 20.18 3.48 -17.93
CA LYS A 153 20.55 4.21 -16.70
C LYS A 153 19.75 3.82 -15.46
N ALA A 154 18.76 2.93 -15.59
CA ALA A 154 17.89 2.57 -14.48
C ALA A 154 18.39 1.36 -13.69
N GLU A 155 18.08 1.38 -12.40
CA GLU A 155 18.14 0.21 -11.54
C GLU A 155 16.86 -0.63 -11.69
N VAL A 156 17.00 -1.95 -11.50
CA VAL A 156 15.89 -2.90 -11.59
C VAL A 156 15.19 -3.01 -10.24
N ILE A 157 13.88 -2.84 -10.24
CA ILE A 157 13.01 -3.25 -9.14
C ILE A 157 12.51 -4.66 -9.47
N PRO A 158 12.92 -5.71 -8.74
CA PRO A 158 12.56 -7.08 -9.09
C PRO A 158 11.05 -7.29 -9.03
N ASN A 159 10.49 -7.96 -10.05
CA ASN A 159 9.13 -8.45 -10.04
C ASN A 159 9.14 -9.98 -9.83
N PRO A 160 8.88 -10.47 -8.60
CA PRO A 160 8.96 -11.89 -8.30
C PRO A 160 7.77 -12.70 -8.84
N VAL A 161 6.69 -12.03 -9.24
CA VAL A 161 5.39 -12.63 -9.59
C VAL A 161 4.93 -12.32 -11.00
N GLY A 162 5.69 -11.53 -11.76
CA GLY A 162 5.37 -11.11 -13.13
C GLY A 162 6.62 -10.89 -13.97
N THR A 163 6.42 -10.69 -15.27
CA THR A 163 7.54 -10.53 -16.23
C THR A 163 8.01 -9.09 -16.39
N ALA A 164 7.17 -8.11 -16.03
CA ALA A 164 7.49 -6.70 -16.13
C ALA A 164 8.29 -6.25 -14.90
N ALA A 165 9.61 -6.12 -15.04
CA ALA A 165 10.44 -5.55 -14.00
C ALA A 165 10.13 -4.06 -13.80
N GLY A 166 10.18 -3.59 -12.55
CA GLY A 166 10.05 -2.17 -12.27
C GLY A 166 11.34 -1.42 -12.52
N ILE A 167 11.22 -0.11 -12.62
CA ILE A 167 12.29 0.80 -13.03
C ILE A 167 12.56 1.76 -11.87
N LEU A 168 13.82 1.94 -11.49
CA LEU A 168 14.24 2.90 -10.47
C LEU A 168 15.31 3.85 -11.04
N PHE A 169 15.08 5.15 -10.90
CA PHE A 169 16.10 6.19 -11.02
C PHE A 169 16.32 6.85 -9.66
N ALA A 170 17.58 6.99 -9.26
CA ALA A 170 17.98 7.71 -8.06
C ALA A 170 18.95 8.83 -8.43
N GLU A 171 18.49 10.08 -8.40
CA GLU A 171 19.30 11.25 -8.76
C GLU A 171 19.13 12.35 -7.71
N ASN A 172 20.24 12.96 -7.27
CA ASN A 172 20.24 14.09 -6.33
C ASN A 172 19.42 13.85 -5.04
N GLY A 173 19.40 12.61 -4.55
CA GLY A 173 18.61 12.22 -3.37
C GLY A 173 17.11 12.14 -3.62
N LYS A 174 16.66 12.14 -4.88
CA LYS A 174 15.27 11.87 -5.28
C LYS A 174 15.16 10.47 -5.91
N TYR A 175 13.96 9.88 -5.84
CA TYR A 175 13.67 8.54 -6.33
C TYR A 175 12.47 8.55 -7.29
N PHE A 176 12.67 8.08 -8.51
CA PHE A 176 11.61 7.91 -9.50
C PHE A 176 11.43 6.42 -9.77
N MET A 177 10.27 5.87 -9.42
CA MET A 177 10.01 4.43 -9.44
C MET A 177 8.81 4.14 -10.32
N VAL A 178 8.93 3.18 -11.23
CA VAL A 178 7.84 2.75 -12.12
C VAL A 178 7.52 1.29 -11.86
N LEU A 179 6.24 1.02 -11.65
CA LEU A 179 5.70 -0.29 -11.28
C LEU A 179 4.66 -0.76 -12.32
N PRO A 180 4.44 -2.08 -12.46
CA PRO A 180 3.36 -2.59 -13.31
C PRO A 180 1.98 -2.09 -12.88
N GLY A 181 1.03 -2.07 -13.81
CA GLY A 181 -0.38 -1.75 -13.53
C GLY A 181 -1.16 -2.89 -12.87
N VAL A 182 -0.65 -4.12 -12.96
CA VAL A 182 -1.30 -5.31 -12.42
C VAL A 182 -1.26 -5.27 -10.88
N PRO A 183 -2.42 -5.22 -10.17
CA PRO A 183 -2.43 -4.91 -8.74
C PRO A 183 -1.61 -5.85 -7.86
N TYR A 184 -1.67 -7.17 -8.10
CA TYR A 184 -0.94 -8.12 -7.26
C TYR A 184 0.59 -8.04 -7.49
N GLU A 185 1.04 -7.75 -8.71
CA GLU A 185 2.46 -7.57 -9.01
C GLU A 185 2.98 -6.29 -8.34
N MET A 186 2.25 -5.19 -8.52
CA MET A 186 2.57 -3.90 -7.89
C MET A 186 2.65 -4.03 -6.37
N LYS A 187 1.66 -4.66 -5.72
CA LYS A 187 1.63 -4.83 -4.25
C LYS A 187 2.86 -5.57 -3.74
N GLU A 188 3.24 -6.68 -4.38
CA GLU A 188 4.43 -7.45 -4.01
C GLU A 188 5.72 -6.63 -4.16
N MET A 189 5.85 -5.85 -5.23
CA MET A 189 7.01 -4.99 -5.45
C MET A 189 7.09 -3.85 -4.43
N VAL A 190 5.95 -3.24 -4.10
CA VAL A 190 5.86 -2.20 -3.05
C VAL A 190 6.31 -2.77 -1.71
N ASP A 191 5.74 -3.89 -1.29
CA ASP A 191 6.00 -4.48 0.02
C ASP A 191 7.43 -4.99 0.17
N GLN A 192 7.95 -5.65 -0.87
CA GLN A 192 9.26 -6.32 -0.78
C GLN A 192 10.44 -5.40 -1.09
N THR A 193 10.23 -4.36 -1.90
CA THR A 193 11.34 -3.52 -2.40
C THR A 193 11.18 -2.06 -2.04
N ILE A 194 10.04 -1.44 -2.40
CA ILE A 194 9.86 0.01 -2.24
C ILE A 194 9.82 0.42 -0.76
N VAL A 195 9.00 -0.26 0.03
CA VAL A 195 8.82 0.01 1.47
C VAL A 195 10.15 -0.14 2.23
N PRO A 196 10.89 -1.27 2.11
CA PRO A 196 12.21 -1.38 2.74
C PRO A 196 13.23 -0.35 2.26
N LEU A 197 13.26 -0.06 0.95
CA LEU A 197 14.16 0.94 0.38
C LEU A 197 13.89 2.31 1.02
N LEU A 198 12.66 2.80 0.97
CA LEU A 198 12.32 4.13 1.48
C LEU A 198 12.43 4.21 3.00
N ALA A 199 12.04 3.17 3.74
CA ALA A 199 12.24 3.10 5.18
C ALA A 199 13.72 3.26 5.57
N SER A 200 14.65 2.70 4.78
CA SER A 200 16.09 2.86 5.03
C SER A 200 16.61 4.29 4.77
N LYS A 201 15.87 5.10 4.00
CA LYS A 201 16.24 6.46 3.63
C LYS A 201 15.59 7.52 4.49
N VAL A 202 14.40 7.24 5.03
CA VAL A 202 13.70 8.10 5.98
C VAL A 202 14.38 7.92 7.35
N THR A 203 15.30 8.81 7.65
CA THR A 203 16.03 8.81 8.93
C THR A 203 15.52 9.91 9.86
N GLY A 204 15.50 9.65 11.17
CA GLY A 204 15.18 10.67 12.18
C GLY A 204 13.69 11.00 12.33
N SER A 205 12.80 10.16 11.79
CA SER A 205 11.35 10.30 11.98
C SER A 205 10.70 8.93 12.12
N VAL A 206 10.08 8.69 13.27
CA VAL A 206 9.23 7.53 13.57
C VAL A 206 7.78 7.96 13.46
N ILE A 207 7.02 7.28 12.59
CA ILE A 207 5.58 7.43 12.51
C ILE A 207 4.90 6.26 13.23
N ARG A 208 3.88 6.60 14.03
CA ARG A 208 2.97 5.65 14.66
C ARG A 208 1.54 5.96 14.26
N HIS A 209 0.82 4.91 13.92
CA HIS A 209 -0.61 4.97 13.66
C HIS A 209 -1.37 4.12 14.66
N LEU A 210 -2.51 4.63 15.09
CA LEU A 210 -3.47 3.89 15.89
C LEU A 210 -4.85 4.20 15.36
N THR A 211 -5.62 3.17 15.04
CA THR A 211 -7.00 3.32 14.60
C THR A 211 -7.93 2.83 15.70
N LEU A 212 -8.81 3.69 16.20
CA LEU A 212 -9.92 3.28 17.05
C LEU A 212 -11.14 2.99 16.18
N ARG A 213 -11.70 1.80 16.33
CA ARG A 213 -12.88 1.35 15.59
C ARG A 213 -14.12 1.68 16.41
N THR A 214 -15.00 2.54 15.87
CA THR A 214 -16.25 2.91 16.55
C THR A 214 -17.49 2.39 15.84
N THR A 215 -18.60 2.29 16.57
CA THR A 215 -19.93 2.02 16.02
C THR A 215 -21.00 2.73 16.85
N GLY A 216 -22.22 2.86 16.32
CA GLY A 216 -23.36 3.47 17.04
C GLY A 216 -23.30 5.00 17.21
N ALA A 217 -22.35 5.69 16.56
CA ALA A 217 -22.26 7.14 16.55
C ALA A 217 -21.88 7.67 15.16
N THR A 218 -22.40 8.84 14.82
CA THR A 218 -22.03 9.56 13.58
C THR A 218 -20.74 10.35 13.77
N GLU A 219 -20.12 10.76 12.66
CA GLU A 219 -18.90 11.58 12.68
C GLU A 219 -19.12 12.88 13.47
N SER A 220 -20.21 13.61 13.20
CA SER A 220 -20.51 14.87 13.89
C SER A 220 -20.72 14.68 15.40
N MET A 221 -21.34 13.57 15.82
CA MET A 221 -21.50 13.23 17.25
C MET A 221 -20.14 13.00 17.92
N LEU A 222 -19.28 12.19 17.29
CA LEU A 222 -17.95 11.89 17.81
C LEU A 222 -17.09 13.16 17.86
N ALA A 223 -17.08 13.97 16.80
CA ALA A 223 -16.35 15.24 16.75
C ALA A 223 -16.80 16.20 17.86
N THR A 224 -18.12 16.33 18.07
CA THR A 224 -18.69 17.18 19.13
C THR A 224 -18.30 16.70 20.52
N GLN A 225 -18.39 15.40 20.78
CA GLN A 225 -18.03 14.82 22.08
C GLN A 225 -16.52 14.89 22.36
N ILE A 226 -15.69 14.64 21.36
CA ILE A 226 -14.23 14.78 21.45
C ILE A 226 -13.85 16.25 21.70
N GLY A 227 -14.58 17.20 21.12
CA GLY A 227 -14.38 18.63 21.29
C GLY A 227 -13.11 19.14 20.60
N GLU A 228 -12.50 20.18 21.15
CA GLU A 228 -11.30 20.80 20.57
C GLU A 228 -10.07 19.89 20.66
N VAL A 229 -9.81 19.17 19.56
CA VAL A 229 -8.70 18.20 19.44
C VAL A 229 -7.32 18.85 19.57
N ASN A 230 -7.17 20.09 19.10
CA ASN A 230 -5.89 20.81 19.12
C ASN A 230 -5.32 21.01 20.53
N LEU A 231 -6.18 21.00 21.56
CA LEU A 231 -5.77 21.16 22.96
C LEU A 231 -4.94 19.99 23.50
N PHE A 232 -5.05 18.80 22.90
CA PHE A 232 -4.39 17.59 23.41
C PHE A 232 -3.66 16.77 22.34
N LEU A 233 -3.81 17.08 21.05
CA LEU A 233 -3.09 16.37 20.00
C LEU A 233 -1.57 16.62 20.02
N GLY A 234 -1.11 17.81 20.45
CA GLY A 234 0.32 18.06 20.64
C GLY A 234 1.19 17.73 19.43
N GLY A 235 0.73 18.06 18.22
CA GLY A 235 1.38 17.72 16.95
C GLY A 235 0.96 16.38 16.32
N ALA A 236 0.15 15.58 17.00
CA ALA A 236 -0.53 14.44 16.39
C ALA A 236 -1.64 14.90 15.44
N ARG A 237 -2.02 14.04 14.49
CA ARG A 237 -3.16 14.25 13.59
C ARG A 237 -4.26 13.25 13.94
N LEU A 238 -5.52 13.72 13.97
CA LEU A 238 -6.70 12.87 14.10
C LEU A 238 -7.54 12.99 12.83
N ALA A 239 -7.79 11.86 12.17
CA ALA A 239 -8.67 11.77 11.02
C ALA A 239 -9.93 10.95 11.35
N PHE A 240 -11.08 11.43 10.88
CA PHE A 240 -12.35 10.71 10.92
C PHE A 240 -12.56 10.04 9.57
N LEU A 241 -12.71 8.72 9.58
CA LEU A 241 -12.86 7.91 8.37
C LEU A 241 -14.21 7.18 8.44
N PRO A 242 -15.30 7.79 7.94
CA PRO A 242 -16.62 7.18 8.00
C PRO A 242 -16.70 5.92 7.14
N SER A 243 -17.51 4.96 7.60
CA SER A 243 -17.89 3.76 6.88
C SER A 243 -19.37 3.42 7.18
N PRO A 244 -19.99 2.50 6.43
CA PRO A 244 -21.36 2.06 6.72
C PRO A 244 -21.53 1.43 8.11
N THR A 245 -20.45 0.94 8.74
CA THR A 245 -20.49 0.24 10.03
C THR A 245 -20.11 1.12 11.23
N GLY A 246 -19.67 2.36 10.98
CA GLY A 246 -19.28 3.32 12.00
C GLY A 246 -18.19 4.29 11.52
N VAL A 247 -17.47 4.90 12.44
CA VAL A 247 -16.40 5.85 12.11
C VAL A 247 -15.08 5.34 12.66
N ARG A 248 -14.05 5.27 11.82
CA ARG A 248 -12.69 4.95 12.30
C ARG A 248 -11.99 6.25 12.67
N LEU A 249 -11.45 6.30 13.88
CA LEU A 249 -10.67 7.44 14.36
C LEU A 249 -9.19 7.08 14.22
N ARG A 250 -8.51 7.63 13.22
CA ARG A 250 -7.09 7.35 12.96
C ARG A 250 -6.24 8.45 13.59
N ILE A 251 -5.42 8.05 14.56
CA ILE A 251 -4.42 8.89 15.21
C ILE A 251 -3.08 8.64 14.53
N THR A 252 -2.40 9.71 14.14
CA THR A 252 -1.05 9.66 13.57
C THR A 252 -0.13 10.52 14.42
N VAL A 253 0.94 9.93 14.93
CA VAL A 253 2.01 10.62 15.65
C VAL A 253 3.29 10.49 14.86
N GLN A 254 4.04 11.59 14.78
CA GLN A 254 5.38 11.63 14.23
C GLN A 254 6.32 12.17 15.32
N ASP A 255 7.43 11.47 15.54
CA ASP A 255 8.45 11.87 16.52
C ASP A 255 9.85 11.44 16.04
N THR A 256 10.92 11.93 16.66
CA THR A 256 12.29 11.50 16.36
C THR A 256 12.67 10.21 17.10
N ASP A 257 11.92 9.89 18.16
CA ASP A 257 12.14 8.72 19.04
C ASP A 257 10.89 7.81 19.06
N ALA A 258 11.11 6.49 18.93
CA ALA A 258 10.05 5.51 18.89
C ALA A 258 9.27 5.44 20.21
N GLU A 259 9.98 5.46 21.33
CA GLU A 259 9.39 5.41 22.66
C GLU A 259 8.59 6.68 22.96
N ALA A 260 9.06 7.86 22.52
CA ALA A 260 8.31 9.10 22.58
C ALA A 260 7.04 9.07 21.73
N ALA A 261 7.11 8.54 20.50
CA ALA A 261 5.94 8.37 19.64
C ALA A 261 4.89 7.44 20.28
N ASP A 262 5.34 6.32 20.87
CA ASP A 262 4.46 5.35 21.54
C ASP A 262 3.82 5.91 22.82
N ARG A 263 4.56 6.71 23.61
CA ARG A 263 3.97 7.43 24.75
C ARG A 263 2.93 8.45 24.31
N ARG A 264 3.23 9.24 23.27
CA ARG A 264 2.32 10.30 22.80
C ARG A 264 1.05 9.72 22.19
N ILE A 265 1.15 8.65 21.39
CA ILE A 265 -0.05 8.05 20.78
C ILE A 265 -0.99 7.45 21.83
N ARG A 266 -0.44 6.84 22.90
CA ARG A 266 -1.23 6.34 24.04
C ARG A 266 -1.92 7.47 24.81
N ALA A 267 -1.22 8.58 25.05
CA ALA A 267 -1.81 9.74 25.73
C ALA A 267 -3.00 10.33 24.94
N VAL A 268 -2.87 10.42 23.61
CA VAL A 268 -3.96 10.86 22.73
C VAL A 268 -5.10 9.84 22.71
N GLU A 269 -4.79 8.54 22.62
CA GLU A 269 -5.78 7.46 22.70
C GLU A 269 -6.61 7.54 23.98
N GLU A 270 -5.95 7.62 25.14
CA GLU A 270 -6.60 7.66 26.45
C GLU A 270 -7.56 8.85 26.54
N ARG A 271 -7.12 10.01 26.03
CA ARG A 271 -7.97 11.20 26.01
C ARG A 271 -9.20 11.02 25.12
N ILE A 272 -9.06 10.42 23.95
CA ILE A 272 -10.19 10.12 23.05
C ILE A 272 -11.12 9.10 23.71
N ARG A 273 -10.59 8.00 24.26
CA ARG A 273 -11.36 6.96 24.95
C ARG A 273 -12.12 7.51 26.17
N SER A 274 -11.54 8.44 26.91
CA SER A 274 -12.23 9.08 28.04
C SER A 274 -13.52 9.81 27.64
N LYS A 275 -13.63 10.23 26.37
CA LYS A 275 -14.77 10.99 25.84
C LYS A 275 -15.74 10.13 25.03
N VAL A 276 -15.24 9.23 24.19
CA VAL A 276 -16.04 8.45 23.24
C VAL A 276 -15.82 6.93 23.36
N GLY A 277 -15.19 6.46 24.43
CA GLY A 277 -14.82 5.06 24.63
C GLY A 277 -15.99 4.08 24.59
N GLN A 278 -17.20 4.52 24.95
CA GLN A 278 -18.43 3.71 24.87
C GLN A 278 -18.79 3.29 23.43
N TYR A 279 -18.31 4.03 22.42
CA TYR A 279 -18.53 3.69 21.02
C TYR A 279 -17.38 2.86 20.44
N VAL A 280 -16.24 2.76 21.12
CA VAL A 280 -15.05 2.07 20.64
C VAL A 280 -15.17 0.57 20.93
N TYR A 281 -15.29 -0.25 19.89
CA TYR A 281 -15.36 -1.70 20.03
C TYR A 281 -14.00 -2.39 19.84
N GLY A 282 -13.06 -1.76 19.14
CA GLY A 282 -11.78 -2.39 18.77
C GLY A 282 -10.72 -1.40 18.32
N THR A 283 -9.56 -1.93 17.96
CA THR A 283 -8.38 -1.17 17.52
C THR A 283 -7.72 -1.77 16.30
N GLY A 284 -6.96 -0.97 15.55
CA GLY A 284 -6.20 -1.43 14.39
C GLY A 284 -7.12 -2.02 13.32
N GLU A 285 -6.95 -3.30 13.02
CA GLU A 285 -7.74 -4.06 12.04
C GLU A 285 -8.84 -4.94 12.68
N ASP A 286 -9.13 -4.78 13.98
CA ASP A 286 -10.24 -5.50 14.63
C ASP A 286 -11.56 -5.32 13.84
N GLU A 287 -12.18 -6.45 13.49
CA GLU A 287 -13.54 -6.49 12.96
C GLU A 287 -14.56 -6.74 14.07
N LEU A 288 -15.77 -6.21 13.91
CA LEU A 288 -16.83 -6.33 14.93
C LEU A 288 -17.17 -7.80 15.22
N ALA A 289 -17.24 -8.64 14.19
CA ALA A 289 -17.50 -10.08 14.32
C ALA A 289 -16.38 -10.79 15.09
N GLU A 290 -15.12 -10.40 14.86
CA GLU A 290 -13.97 -10.96 15.57
C GLU A 290 -14.00 -10.59 17.06
N VAL A 291 -14.22 -9.32 17.38
CA VAL A 291 -14.34 -8.83 18.77
C VAL A 291 -15.48 -9.54 19.50
N LEU A 292 -16.65 -9.66 18.86
CA LEU A 292 -17.79 -10.37 19.43
C LEU A 292 -17.46 -11.85 19.68
N GLY A 293 -16.86 -12.52 18.68
CA GLY A 293 -16.46 -13.93 18.80
C GLY A 293 -15.48 -14.17 19.94
N ARG A 294 -14.51 -13.25 20.14
CA ARG A 294 -13.56 -13.26 21.25
C ARG A 294 -14.28 -13.17 22.60
N ILE A 295 -15.18 -12.20 22.76
CA ILE A 295 -15.97 -12.01 23.99
C ILE A 295 -16.83 -13.25 24.31
N LEU A 296 -17.50 -13.81 23.30
CA LEU A 296 -18.33 -15.01 23.47
C LEU A 296 -17.49 -16.21 23.89
N ALA A 297 -16.36 -16.44 23.22
CA ALA A 297 -15.46 -17.55 23.53
C ALA A 297 -14.85 -17.44 24.94
N GLU A 298 -14.37 -16.26 25.34
CA GLU A 298 -13.82 -16.02 26.68
C GLU A 298 -14.85 -16.24 27.79
N ARG A 299 -16.11 -15.86 27.53
CA ARG A 299 -17.22 -16.02 28.47
C ARG A 299 -17.90 -17.39 28.37
N LYS A 300 -17.47 -18.26 27.46
CA LYS A 300 -18.10 -19.57 27.17
C LYS A 300 -19.59 -19.43 26.86
N LEU A 301 -19.96 -18.38 26.12
CA LEU A 301 -21.32 -18.14 25.65
C LEU A 301 -21.45 -18.53 24.18
N THR A 302 -22.66 -18.89 23.78
CA THR A 302 -23.02 -19.15 22.38
C THR A 302 -24.02 -18.11 21.86
N ILE A 303 -24.08 -17.97 20.54
CA ILE A 303 -25.00 -17.10 19.82
C ILE A 303 -25.74 -17.89 18.74
N ALA A 304 -26.98 -17.51 18.50
CA ALA A 304 -27.82 -17.98 17.41
C ALA A 304 -28.33 -16.78 16.61
N VAL A 305 -28.41 -16.91 15.30
CA VAL A 305 -28.94 -15.85 14.41
C VAL A 305 -30.11 -16.39 13.58
N ALA A 306 -31.10 -15.53 13.35
CA ALA A 306 -32.23 -15.78 12.46
C ALA A 306 -32.39 -14.55 11.56
N GLU A 307 -32.25 -14.74 10.25
CA GLU A 307 -32.08 -13.67 9.27
C GLU A 307 -33.24 -13.64 8.26
N SER A 308 -33.67 -12.43 7.90
CA SER A 308 -34.62 -12.19 6.81
C SER A 308 -33.96 -11.37 5.71
N CYS A 309 -33.96 -10.04 5.84
CA CYS A 309 -33.40 -9.14 4.82
C CYS A 309 -31.91 -9.31 4.56
N THR A 310 -31.16 -9.75 5.58
CA THR A 310 -29.71 -9.98 5.45
C THR A 310 -29.39 -11.32 4.78
N GLY A 311 -30.35 -12.25 4.68
CA GLY A 311 -30.21 -13.48 3.89
C GLY A 311 -29.01 -14.37 4.25
N GLY A 312 -28.50 -14.30 5.47
CA GLY A 312 -27.33 -15.06 5.93
C GLY A 312 -26.04 -14.24 6.06
N LEU A 313 -26.05 -12.94 5.75
CA LEU A 313 -24.85 -12.09 5.85
C LEU A 313 -24.32 -11.93 7.28
N ILE A 314 -25.17 -12.04 8.32
CA ILE A 314 -24.70 -12.00 9.71
C ILE A 314 -23.99 -13.32 10.04
N ALA A 315 -24.59 -14.44 9.68
CA ALA A 315 -23.99 -15.76 9.84
C ALA A 315 -22.65 -15.84 9.09
N ASP A 316 -22.61 -15.43 7.82
CA ASP A 316 -21.41 -15.36 6.98
C ASP A 316 -20.26 -14.64 7.70
N LYS A 317 -20.51 -13.41 8.16
CA LYS A 317 -19.54 -12.61 8.92
C LYS A 317 -19.05 -13.28 10.20
N LEU A 318 -19.94 -13.95 10.94
CA LEU A 318 -19.55 -14.66 12.15
C LEU A 318 -18.71 -15.91 11.84
N THR A 319 -19.01 -16.59 10.73
CA THR A 319 -18.33 -17.82 10.31
C THR A 319 -16.98 -17.58 9.63
N ASP A 320 -16.78 -16.42 8.98
CA ASP A 320 -15.53 -16.03 8.33
C ASP A 320 -14.36 -15.91 9.33
N ILE A 321 -14.69 -15.70 10.61
CA ILE A 321 -13.71 -15.71 11.70
C ILE A 321 -13.34 -17.15 12.07
N SER A 322 -12.04 -17.46 11.99
CA SER A 322 -11.51 -18.77 12.36
C SER A 322 -11.85 -19.17 13.81
N GLY A 323 -12.39 -20.38 13.99
CA GLY A 323 -12.80 -20.90 15.30
C GLY A 323 -14.21 -20.47 15.75
N SER A 324 -15.02 -19.97 14.81
CA SER A 324 -16.41 -19.57 15.01
C SER A 324 -17.33 -20.66 15.55
N SER A 325 -17.05 -21.93 15.27
CA SER A 325 -17.79 -23.08 15.80
C SER A 325 -17.79 -23.20 17.33
N ARG A 326 -16.91 -22.47 18.03
CA ARG A 326 -16.89 -22.43 19.50
C ARG A 326 -18.00 -21.57 20.10
N TYR A 327 -18.56 -20.63 19.33
CA TYR A 327 -19.55 -19.68 19.81
C TYR A 327 -20.80 -19.60 18.93
N LEU A 328 -20.75 -19.93 17.64
CA LEU A 328 -21.94 -19.94 16.79
C LEU A 328 -22.65 -21.29 16.91
N ASP A 329 -23.85 -21.31 17.49
CA ASP A 329 -24.65 -22.51 17.70
C ASP A 329 -25.52 -22.85 16.48
N ARG A 330 -26.24 -21.86 15.94
CA ARG A 330 -27.12 -22.04 14.78
C ARG A 330 -27.32 -20.73 14.02
N ALA A 331 -27.53 -20.86 12.71
CA ALA A 331 -27.92 -19.78 11.82
C ALA A 331 -29.15 -20.23 11.01
N MET A 332 -30.17 -19.37 10.94
CA MET A 332 -31.43 -19.59 10.23
C MET A 332 -31.75 -18.41 9.33
#